data_AF-A0A835RAA1-F1
#
_entry.id   AF-A0A835RAA1-F1
#
_cell.length_a   1.000
_cell.length_b   1.000
_cell.length_c   1.000
_cell.angle_alpha   90.00
_cell.angle_beta   90.00
_cell.angle_gamma   90.00
#
_symmetry.space_group_name_H-M   'P 1'
#
loop_
_entity.id
_entity.type
_entity.pdbx_description
1 polymer ?
#
loop_
_entity_poly.entity_id
_entity_poly.type
_entity_poly.pdbx_seq_one_letter_code
_entity_poly.pdbx_strand_id
1 'polypeptide(L)'
;MASAWTPRKSRLSAKRRHKDGRSATGRSLGRNSDRRLTAMVGRKLKELQRLIPGGEDLVTEQLFTKTATYIFHLRMRLHFLRALSKLYVS
;
A
#
# COMPACT_ATOMS: atom_id res chain seq x y z
N MET A 1 -64.33 28.51 -31.64
CA MET A 1 -62.87 28.62 -31.40
C MET A 1 -62.65 28.65 -29.89
N ALA A 2 -61.70 27.84 -29.40
CA ALA A 2 -61.44 27.48 -28.01
C ALA A 2 -61.21 28.68 -27.07
N SER A 3 -61.52 28.59 -25.77
CA SER A 3 -60.57 28.28 -24.66
C SER A 3 -61.14 29.00 -23.42
N ALA A 4 -60.91 28.67 -22.15
CA ALA A 4 -60.32 27.54 -21.47
C ALA A 4 -60.69 27.72 -19.99
N TRP A 5 -61.01 26.61 -19.33
CA TRP A 5 -61.24 26.51 -17.91
C TRP A 5 -59.88 26.59 -17.18
N THR A 6 -59.74 27.42 -16.14
CA THR A 6 -58.51 27.44 -15.32
C THR A 6 -58.80 27.02 -13.88
N PRO A 7 -58.17 25.95 -13.40
CA PRO A 7 -57.99 25.73 -11.97
C PRO A 7 -56.56 26.07 -11.55
N ARG A 8 -56.53 26.99 -10.59
CA ARG A 8 -55.41 27.45 -9.79
C ARG A 8 -54.97 26.36 -8.79
N LYS A 9 -53.68 26.38 -8.45
CA LYS A 9 -53.01 25.83 -7.25
C LYS A 9 -52.23 24.51 -7.41
N SER A 10 -50.94 24.74 -7.60
CA SER A 10 -49.80 23.93 -7.22
C SER A 10 -50.00 23.13 -5.92
N ARG A 11 -49.94 21.80 -6.05
CA ARG A 11 -49.59 20.89 -4.95
C ARG A 11 -48.24 20.26 -5.28
N LEU A 12 -47.19 20.97 -4.93
CA LEU A 12 -45.89 20.37 -4.63
C LEU A 12 -46.12 19.41 -3.47
N SER A 13 -45.98 18.10 -3.67
CA SER A 13 -45.68 17.19 -2.55
C SER A 13 -45.27 15.80 -3.02
N ALA A 14 -44.07 15.44 -2.57
CA ALA A 14 -43.62 14.11 -2.22
C ALA A 14 -43.42 13.10 -3.36
N LYS A 15 -42.44 13.39 -4.23
CA LYS A 15 -41.66 12.33 -4.87
C LYS A 15 -40.81 11.66 -3.79
N ARG A 16 -41.38 10.64 -3.14
CA ARG A 16 -40.67 9.71 -2.26
C ARG A 16 -39.65 8.94 -3.09
N ARG A 17 -38.48 9.55 -3.28
CA ARG A 17 -37.29 8.83 -3.75
C ARG A 17 -36.91 7.87 -2.62
N HIS A 18 -37.16 6.58 -2.87
CA HIS A 18 -36.57 5.48 -2.15
C HIS A 18 -35.05 5.68 -2.18
N LYS A 19 -34.50 6.24 -1.10
CA LYS A 19 -33.08 6.50 -0.94
C LYS A 19 -32.43 5.18 -0.57
N ASP A 20 -31.90 4.53 -1.60
CA ASP A 20 -30.66 3.76 -1.59
C ASP A 20 -30.30 3.10 -0.25
N GLY A 21 -30.95 1.98 0.04
CA GLY A 21 -30.45 0.98 0.97
C GLY A 21 -29.27 0.20 0.37
N ARG A 22 -28.25 0.87 -0.16
CA ARG A 22 -26.97 0.20 -0.44
C ARG A 22 -26.16 0.18 0.84
N SER A 23 -26.29 -0.94 1.56
CA SER A 23 -25.36 -1.44 2.57
C SER A 23 -23.94 -0.89 2.36
N ALA A 24 -23.59 0.14 3.13
CA ALA A 24 -22.27 0.77 3.18
C ALA A 24 -21.41 0.21 4.33
N THR A 25 -21.92 -0.79 5.06
CA THR A 25 -21.36 -1.25 6.34
C THR A 25 -20.33 -2.36 6.21
N GLY A 26 -20.18 -3.01 5.04
CA GLY A 26 -19.21 -4.10 4.85
C GLY A 26 -17.87 -3.73 4.20
N ARG A 27 -17.74 -2.55 3.56
CA ARG A 27 -16.57 -2.22 2.72
C ARG A 27 -15.55 -1.27 3.34
N SER A 28 -15.87 -0.57 4.43
CA SER A 28 -14.95 0.42 5.01
C SER A 28 -13.87 -0.22 5.91
N LEU A 29 -14.19 -1.34 6.57
CA LEU A 29 -13.28 -2.02 7.49
C LEU A 29 -12.07 -2.65 6.76
N GLY A 30 -12.31 -3.34 5.63
CA GLY A 30 -11.23 -3.95 4.84
C GLY A 30 -10.29 -2.94 4.18
N ARG A 31 -10.85 -1.80 3.72
CA ARG A 31 -10.08 -0.77 3.01
C ARG A 31 -9.10 -0.01 3.91
N ASN A 32 -9.40 0.09 5.20
CA ASN A 32 -8.50 0.72 6.17
C ASN A 32 -7.33 -0.20 6.53
N SER A 33 -7.61 -1.51 6.68
CA SER A 33 -6.59 -2.53 6.94
C SER A 33 -5.57 -2.63 5.80
N ASP A 34 -6.03 -2.65 4.55
CA ASP A 34 -5.17 -2.71 3.36
C ASP A 34 -4.24 -1.49 3.25
N ARG A 35 -4.78 -0.28 3.47
CA ARG A 35 -3.97 0.95 3.53
C ARG A 35 -2.89 0.89 4.61
N ARG A 36 -3.21 0.34 5.78
CA ARG A 36 -2.27 0.22 6.89
C ARG A 36 -1.14 -0.76 6.56
N LEU A 37 -1.48 -1.89 5.93
CA LEU A 37 -0.49 -2.87 5.46
C LEU A 37 0.43 -2.26 4.40
N THR A 38 -0.13 -1.57 3.41
CA THR A 38 0.65 -0.91 2.36
C THR A 38 1.61 0.15 2.94
N ALA A 39 1.14 0.96 3.88
CA ALA A 39 1.99 1.94 4.56
C ALA A 39 3.11 1.29 5.38
N MET A 40 2.84 0.16 6.04
CA MET A 40 3.84 -0.59 6.79
C MET A 40 4.90 -1.22 5.88
N VAL A 41 4.48 -1.81 4.75
CA VAL A 41 5.38 -2.36 3.73
C VAL A 41 6.25 -1.26 3.14
N GLY A 42 5.67 -0.09 2.82
CA GLY A 42 6.43 1.05 2.32
C GLY A 42 7.50 1.55 3.29
N ARG A 43 7.23 1.56 4.61
CA ARG A 43 8.22 1.89 5.64
C ARG A 43 9.37 0.88 5.68
N LYS A 44 9.05 -0.41 5.68
CA LYS A 44 10.06 -1.49 5.64
C LYS A 44 10.90 -1.44 4.38
N LEU A 45 10.29 -1.12 3.23
CA LEU A 45 11.02 -0.98 1.97
C LEU A 45 12.00 0.20 2.03
N LYS A 46 11.58 1.34 2.59
CA LYS A 46 12.45 2.50 2.78
C LYS A 46 13.59 2.24 3.77
N GLU A 47 13.33 1.48 4.82
CA GLU A 47 14.39 1.01 5.73
C GLU A 47 15.38 0.11 4.99
N LEU A 48 14.89 -0.83 4.18
CA LEU A 48 15.74 -1.71 3.39
C LEU A 48 16.61 -0.91 2.40
N GLN A 49 16.03 0.07 1.68
CA GLN A 49 16.77 0.94 0.77
C GLN A 49 17.93 1.67 1.45
N ARG A 50 17.77 2.08 2.71
CA ARG A 50 18.82 2.74 3.51
C ARG A 50 19.92 1.79 3.99
N LEU A 51 19.60 0.51 4.19
CA LEU A 51 20.55 -0.49 4.67
C LEU A 51 21.42 -1.07 3.55
N ILE A 52 20.89 -1.09 2.32
CA ILE A 52 21.59 -1.65 1.17
C ILE A 52 22.41 -0.55 0.50
N PRO A 53 23.75 -0.71 0.37
CA PRO A 53 24.58 0.30 -0.28
C PRO A 53 24.13 0.63 -1.71
N GLY A 54 23.82 1.90 -1.97
CA GLY A 54 23.29 2.38 -3.26
C GLY A 54 21.90 1.83 -3.57
N GLY A 55 21.07 1.67 -2.54
CA GLY A 55 19.70 1.14 -2.62
C GLY A 55 18.61 2.21 -2.64
N GLU A 56 18.96 3.48 -2.43
CA GLU A 56 18.03 4.59 -2.18
C GLU A 56 17.03 4.83 -3.31
N ASP A 57 17.45 4.63 -4.57
CA ASP A 57 16.64 4.89 -5.76
C ASP A 57 16.19 3.61 -6.49
N LEU A 58 16.39 2.43 -5.88
CA LEU A 58 16.06 1.16 -6.53
C LEU A 58 14.58 0.82 -6.43
N VAL A 59 14.04 0.36 -7.56
CA VAL A 59 12.71 -0.27 -7.63
C VAL A 59 12.75 -1.60 -6.88
N THR A 60 11.61 -2.01 -6.31
CA THR A 60 11.46 -3.17 -5.42
C THR A 60 12.17 -4.45 -5.91
N GLU A 61 11.99 -4.83 -7.17
CA GLU A 61 12.61 -6.04 -7.75
C GLU A 61 14.15 -5.96 -7.70
N GLN A 62 14.70 -4.84 -8.15
CA GLN A 62 16.14 -4.60 -8.15
C GLN A 62 16.70 -4.50 -6.72
N LEU A 63 15.94 -3.89 -5.81
CA LEU A 63 16.30 -3.80 -4.40
C LEU A 63 16.44 -5.20 -3.78
N PHE A 64 15.52 -6.12 -4.06
CA PHE A 64 15.61 -7.48 -3.53
C PHE A 64 16.78 -8.26 -4.12
N THR A 65 17.01 -8.17 -5.44
CA THR A 65 18.20 -8.79 -6.05
C THR A 65 19.48 -8.25 -5.41
N LYS A 66 19.61 -6.93 -5.29
CA LYS A 66 20.79 -6.30 -4.67
C LYS A 66 20.94 -6.66 -3.20
N THR A 67 19.83 -6.77 -2.47
CA THR A 67 19.80 -7.26 -1.09
C THR A 67 20.38 -8.66 -0.98
N ALA A 68 19.94 -9.59 -1.84
CA ALA A 68 20.44 -10.96 -1.86
C ALA A 68 21.95 -11.00 -2.12
N THR A 69 22.43 -10.26 -3.13
CA THR A 69 23.86 -10.13 -3.43
C THR A 69 24.65 -9.55 -2.26
N TYR A 70 24.13 -8.51 -1.60
CA TYR A 70 24.80 -7.87 -0.49
C TYR A 70 24.92 -8.80 0.73
N ILE A 71 23.85 -9.51 1.08
CA ILE A 71 23.88 -10.53 2.16
C ILE A 71 24.90 -11.62 1.84
N PHE A 72 24.92 -12.09 0.59
CA PHE A 72 25.88 -13.11 0.16
C PHE A 72 27.33 -12.63 0.33
N HIS A 73 27.67 -11.43 -0.16
CA HIS A 73 29.00 -10.85 0.00
C HIS A 73 29.40 -10.68 1.46
N LEU A 74 28.48 -10.21 2.30
CA LEU A 74 28.76 -10.01 3.72
C LEU A 74 29.06 -11.35 4.41
N ARG A 75 28.28 -12.39 4.13
CA ARG A 75 28.52 -13.75 4.64
C ARG A 75 29.87 -14.29 4.18
N MET A 76 30.21 -14.15 2.90
CA MET A 76 31.50 -14.59 2.36
C MET A 76 32.68 -13.90 3.06
N ARG A 77 32.60 -12.58 3.27
CA ARG A 77 33.63 -11.83 4.01
C ARG A 77 33.79 -12.35 5.44
N LEU A 78 32.69 -12.61 6.15
CA LEU A 78 32.72 -13.16 7.50
C LEU A 78 33.31 -14.58 7.55
N HIS A 79 32.93 -15.45 6.60
CA HIS A 79 33.48 -16.80 6.51
C HIS A 79 34.99 -16.76 6.23
N PHE A 80 35.43 -15.92 5.29
CA PHE A 80 36.83 -15.74 4.96
C PHE A 80 37.63 -15.22 6.17
N LEU A 81 37.18 -14.14 6.81
CA LEU A 81 37.84 -13.58 7.99
C LEU A 81 37.90 -14.58 9.14
N ARG A 82 36.85 -15.36 9.36
CA ARG A 82 36.82 -16.43 10.38
C ARG A 82 37.76 -17.58 10.04
N ALA A 83 37.91 -17.93 8.77
CA ALA A 83 38.89 -18.93 8.35
C ALA A 83 40.31 -18.42 8.60
N LEU A 84 40.63 -17.19 8.21
CA LEU A 84 41.92 -16.56 8.48
C LEU A 84 42.21 -16.44 9.98
N SER A 85 41.23 -16.04 10.80
CA SER A 85 41.44 -15.93 12.25
C SER A 85 41.78 -17.28 12.88
N LYS A 86 41.20 -18.38 12.39
CA LYS A 86 41.56 -19.73 12.85
C LYS A 86 42.97 -20.13 12.46
N LEU A 87 43.43 -19.68 11.30
CA LEU A 87 44.80 -19.93 10.83
C LEU A 87 45.84 -19.09 11.59
N TYR A 88 45.45 -17.92 12.09
CA TYR A 88 46.36 -17.00 12.78
C TYR A 88 46.39 -17.18 14.31
N VAL A 89 45.32 -17.74 14.89
CA VAL A 89 45.21 -18.02 16.34
C VAL A 89 45.61 -19.48 16.67
N SER A 90 46.00 -20.26 15.66
CA SER A 90 46.60 -21.59 15.82
C SER A 90 48.12 -21.51 15.71
#